data_AF-C3YU79-F1
#
_entry.id   AF-C3YU79-F1
#
_cell.length_a   1.000
_cell.length_b   1.000
_cell.length_c   1.000
_cell.angle_alpha   90.00
_cell.angle_beta   90.00
_cell.angle_gamma   90.00
#
_symmetry.space_group_name_H-M   'P 1'
#
loop_
_entity.id
_entity.type
_entity.pdbx_description
1 polymer ?
#
loop_
_entity_poly.entity_id
_entity_poly.type
_entity_poly.pdbx_seq_one_letter_code
_entity_poly.pdbx_strand_id
1 'polypeptide(L)' 'SLIDWQSGVKDILVATKAPGAVLDKPDVRFVVHLGCPSSIPDYLQESGRTGRDGRLAKSILLFKPEDKAL' A
#
# COMPACT_ATOMS: atom_id res chain seq x y z
N SER A 1 -2.24 8.91 -13.65
CA SER A 1 -2.50 9.86 -12.57
C SER A 1 -3.13 9.09 -11.40
N LEU A 2 -3.36 9.73 -10.27
CA LEU A 2 -4.16 9.13 -9.18
C LEU A 2 -5.58 8.78 -9.65
N ILE A 3 -6.19 9.65 -10.47
CA ILE A 3 -7.55 9.51 -11.00
C ILE A 3 -7.67 8.29 -11.93
N ASP A 4 -6.69 8.10 -12.83
CA ASP A 4 -6.67 6.93 -13.72
C ASP A 4 -6.62 5.63 -12.92
N TRP A 5 -5.90 5.62 -11.81
CA TRP A 5 -5.80 4.44 -10.95
C TRP A 5 -7.08 4.18 -10.15
N GLN A 6 -7.68 5.25 -9.61
CA GLN A 6 -8.96 5.14 -8.89
C GLN A 6 -10.08 4.63 -9.79
N SER A 7 -10.12 5.10 -11.05
CA SER A 7 -11.10 4.68 -12.06
C SER A 7 -10.82 3.32 -12.70
N GLY A 8 -9.66 2.72 -12.44
CA GLY A 8 -9.26 1.42 -13.01
C GLY A 8 -8.68 1.50 -14.43
N VAL A 9 -8.40 2.69 -14.96
CA VAL A 9 -7.62 2.87 -16.19
C VAL A 9 -6.17 2.45 -15.99
N LYS A 10 -5.65 2.55 -14.76
CA LYS A 10 -4.33 2.03 -14.36
C LYS A 10 -4.47 1.06 -13.19
N ASP A 11 -3.81 -0.08 -13.27
CA ASP A 11 -3.86 -1.10 -12.21
C ASP A 11 -2.89 -0.81 -11.06
N ILE A 12 -1.77 -0.13 -11.36
CA ILE A 12 -0.65 0.04 -10.43
C ILE A 12 -0.45 1.51 -10.08
N LEU A 13 -0.33 1.77 -8.78
CA LEU A 13 0.10 3.05 -8.21
C LEU A 13 1.39 2.83 -7.42
N VAL A 14 2.40 3.65 -7.68
CA VAL A 14 3.66 3.67 -6.92
C VAL A 14 3.73 4.99 -6.15
N ALA A 15 4.05 4.93 -4.86
CA ALA A 15 4.16 6.10 -3.98
C ALA A 15 5.26 5.88 -2.93
N THR A 16 5.88 6.97 -2.47
CA THR A 16 6.87 6.95 -1.37
C THR A 16 6.22 6.92 0.00
N LYS A 17 5.04 7.53 0.13
CA LYS A 17 4.13 7.41 1.27
C LYS A 17 2.71 7.58 0.75
N ALA A 18 1.79 6.73 1.17
CA ALA A 18 0.41 6.83 0.71
C ALA A 18 -0.26 8.09 1.29
N PRO A 19 -0.80 9.02 0.47
CA PRO A 19 -1.49 10.21 0.97
C PRO A 19 -2.65 9.80 1.89
N GLY A 20 -2.65 10.31 3.12
CA GLY A 20 -3.51 9.82 4.21
C GLY A 20 -5.02 9.87 3.95
N ALA A 21 -5.51 10.72 3.03
CA ALA A 21 -6.94 11.02 2.93
C ALA A 21 -7.63 10.74 1.58
N VAL A 22 -6.89 10.39 0.50
CA VAL A 22 -7.46 10.43 -0.88
C VAL A 22 -7.51 9.07 -1.59
N LEU A 23 -6.96 8.00 -1.02
CA LEU A 23 -6.96 6.67 -1.65
C LEU A 23 -8.05 5.78 -1.05
N ASP A 24 -9.31 5.98 -1.47
CA ASP A 24 -10.45 5.13 -1.09
C ASP A 24 -10.85 4.20 -2.25
N LYS A 25 -9.97 3.25 -2.58
CA LYS A 25 -10.25 2.18 -3.54
C LYS A 25 -10.44 0.88 -2.76
N PRO A 26 -11.67 0.39 -2.57
CA PRO A 26 -11.92 -0.72 -1.65
C PRO A 26 -11.38 -2.07 -2.15
N ASP A 27 -11.20 -2.20 -3.46
CA ASP A 27 -10.81 -3.42 -4.17
C ASP A 27 -9.29 -3.55 -4.42
N VAL A 28 -8.46 -2.89 -3.60
CA VAL A 28 -6.99 -3.06 -3.67
C VAL A 28 -6.62 -4.50 -3.29
N ARG A 29 -5.97 -5.22 -4.22
CA ARG A 29 -5.57 -6.62 -4.03
C ARG A 29 -4.19 -6.79 -3.41
N PHE A 30 -3.29 -5.85 -3.68
CA PHE A 30 -1.91 -5.90 -3.23
C PHE A 30 -1.44 -4.54 -2.74
N VAL A 31 -0.77 -4.53 -1.59
CA VAL A 31 0.11 -3.45 -1.17
C VAL A 31 1.49 -4.06 -1.03
N VAL A 32 2.49 -3.50 -1.72
CA VAL A 32 3.86 -4.00 -1.72
C VAL A 32 4.79 -2.90 -1.21
N HIS A 33 5.42 -3.15 -0.05
CA HIS A 33 6.42 -2.27 0.52
C HIS A 33 7.78 -2.68 -0.03
N LEU A 34 8.42 -1.77 -0.77
CA LEU A 34 9.79 -1.92 -1.25
C LEU A 34 10.73 -1.33 -0.19
N GLY A 35 11.11 -2.16 0.79
CA GLY A 35 11.84 -1.74 1.99
C GLY A 35 10.94 -1.59 3.21
N CYS A 36 11.57 -1.45 4.39
CA CYS A 36 10.85 -1.34 5.66
C CYS A 36 10.18 0.03 5.79
N PRO A 37 8.88 0.09 6.17
CA PRO A 37 8.24 1.35 6.55
C PRO A 37 8.95 2.01 7.73
N SER A 38 8.82 3.33 7.82
CA SER A 38 9.52 4.13 8.86
C SER A 38 9.11 3.78 10.29
N SER A 39 7.93 3.15 10.47
CA SER A 39 7.41 2.74 11.76
C SER A 39 6.32 1.67 11.62
N ILE A 40 6.00 0.97 12.71
CA ILE A 40 4.86 0.03 12.76
C ILE A 40 3.53 0.74 12.44
N PRO A 41 3.21 1.93 13.00
CA PRO A 41 2.00 2.65 12.62
C PRO A 41 1.92 3.00 11.13
N ASP A 42 3.04 3.40 10.52
CA ASP A 42 3.07 3.65 9.07
C ASP A 42 2.75 2.37 8.29
N TYR A 43 3.37 1.24 8.65
CA TYR A 43 3.05 -0.05 8.04
C TYR A 43 1.57 -0.40 8.21
N LEU A 44 0.99 -0.24 9.40
CA LEU A 44 -0.41 -0.55 9.66
C LEU A 44 -1.35 0.34 8.84
N GLN A 45 -1.04 1.64 8.71
CA GLN A 45 -1.82 2.57 7.91
C GLN A 45 -1.77 2.23 6.42
N GLU A 46 -0.59 1.89 5.90
CA GLU A 46 -0.37 1.60 4.49
C GLU A 46 -0.94 0.22 4.11
N SER A 47 -0.63 -0.81 4.89
CA SER A 47 -1.13 -2.17 4.69
C SER A 47 -2.64 -2.28 4.82
N GLY A 48 -3.26 -1.47 5.71
CA GLY A 48 -4.71 -1.41 5.93
C GLY A 48 -5.55 -0.97 4.72
N ARG A 49 -4.92 -0.51 3.62
CA ARG A 49 -5.63 -0.18 2.37
C ARG A 49 -6.06 -1.41 1.58
N THR A 50 -5.45 -2.56 1.85
CA THR A 50 -5.66 -3.80 1.11
C THR A 50 -7.00 -4.44 1.49
N GLY A 51 -7.79 -4.89 0.52
CA GLY A 51 -8.95 -5.77 0.77
C GLY A 51 -10.12 -5.19 1.57
N ARG A 52 -10.36 -3.87 1.49
CA ARG A 52 -11.47 -3.21 2.20
C ARG A 52 -12.86 -3.61 1.69
N ASP A 53 -12.94 -4.24 0.52
CA ASP A 53 -14.14 -4.90 -0.01
C ASP A 53 -14.42 -6.29 0.61
N GLY A 54 -13.59 -6.74 1.56
CA GLY A 54 -13.73 -8.03 2.24
C GLY A 54 -13.24 -9.24 1.43
N ARG A 55 -12.70 -9.03 0.22
CA ARG A 55 -12.13 -10.11 -0.60
C ARG A 55 -10.67 -10.36 -0.26
N LEU A 56 -10.19 -11.57 -0.57
CA LEU A 56 -8.80 -11.95 -0.36
C LEU A 56 -7.85 -10.93 -0.97
N ALA A 57 -6.90 -10.47 -0.16
CA ALA A 57 -5.91 -9.48 -0.54
C ALA A 57 -4.63 -9.69 0.28
N LYS A 58 -3.49 -9.16 -0.18
CA LYS A 58 -2.19 -9.34 0.49
C LYS A 58 -1.45 -8.02 0.68
N SER A 59 -0.97 -7.79 1.90
CA SER A 59 0.09 -6.82 2.18
C SER A 59 1.43 -7.57 2.22
N ILE A 60 2.38 -7.12 1.41
CA ILE A 60 3.69 -7.77 1.21
C ILE A 60 4.77 -6.77 1.64
N LEU A 61 5.70 -7.22 2.48
CA LEU A 61 6.91 -6.49 2.81
C LEU A 61 8.10 -7.19 2.14
N LEU A 62 8.73 -6.52 1.18
CA LEU A 62 10.01 -6.97 0.64
C LEU A 62 11.11 -6.41 1.51
N PHE A 63 11.64 -7.27 2.38
CA PHE A 63 12.66 -6.92 3.36
C PHE A 63 14.04 -7.35 2.89
N LYS A 64 15.03 -6.48 3.06
CA LYS A 64 16.45 -6.82 3.00
C LYS A 64 17.12 -6.57 4.36
N PRO A 65 18.19 -7.29 4.71
CA PRO A 65 18.91 -7.07 5.97
C PRO A 65 19.35 -5.62 6.20
N GLU A 66 19.63 -4.87 5.14
CA GLU A 66 20.02 -3.46 5.18
C GLU A 66 18.85 -2.53 5.53
N ASP A 67 17.61 -2.99 5.37
CA ASP A 67 16.39 -2.24 5.73
C ASP A 67 16.12 -2.27 7.25
N LYS A 68 17.03 -2.83 8.05
CA LYS A 68 16.98 -2.72 9.51
C LYS A 68 17.17 -1.26 9.93
N ALA A 69 16.06 -0.56 10.04
CA ALA A 69 15.91 0.60 10.92
C ALA A 69 15.16 0.16 12.19
N LEU A 70 15.75 -0.75 12.95
CA LEU A 70 15.40 -1.08 14.34
C LEU A 70 16.68 -1.13 15.17
#